data_AF-A0A9P7R7M5-F1
#
_entry.id   AF-A0A9P7R7M5-F1
#
_cell.length_a   1.000
_cell.length_b   1.000
_cell.length_c   1.000
_cell.angle_alpha   90.00
_cell.angle_beta   90.00
_cell.angle_gamma   90.00
#
_symmetry.space_group_name_H-M   'P 1'
#
loop_
_entity.id
_entity.type
_entity.pdbx_description
1 polymer ?
#
loop_
_entity_poly.entity_id
_entity_poly.type
_entity_poly.pdbx_seq_one_letter_code
_entity_poly.pdbx_strand_id
1 'polypeptide(L)'
;MVLGMDSWFVLKCRNIHKRFDLCHNTQVMLQALEDTKTGTIDMAELGRMLRLSSKRRQAMIDTIRKCTERMTKQKKNKQDETRECALLIHMCTEVLEIANRPSPTVFPFMKLPREIRARVLHMVVETSSKACRMPALKRIQDKYRCNCVNPEAKLWGHMAKQQFNMYKALGAALRDEFYQIYYGEQTQYFACCCELLGHLNTNSNLFDHLRKVEIHWCGPQSDSAFLKLAKCPNLKEVTIKISKATTAIFNKREEMMSNHFLLNYKTKRITDSLGADELLAIRDILKVDVQHIQTAQKLQLTEFDRQGLLSALEANVKQKKQPTPRPLGTWATFIQ
;
A
#
# COMPACT_ATOMS: atom_id res chain seq x y z
N MET A 1 42.63 3.04 -23.13
CA MET A 1 42.05 3.54 -21.86
C MET A 1 43.10 3.34 -20.79
N VAL A 2 43.69 4.44 -20.29
CA VAL A 2 44.77 4.39 -19.30
C VAL A 2 44.14 4.08 -17.94
N LEU A 3 44.20 2.81 -17.51
CA LEU A 3 43.97 2.46 -16.11
C LEU A 3 45.17 2.97 -15.31
N GLY A 4 45.12 4.27 -14.96
CA GLY A 4 46.09 4.90 -14.07
C GLY A 4 46.06 4.24 -12.69
N MET A 5 47.05 4.57 -11.85
CA MET A 5 47.23 4.05 -10.49
C MET A 5 46.05 4.30 -9.52
N ASP A 6 44.94 4.90 -9.99
CA ASP A 6 43.74 5.30 -9.25
C ASP A 6 42.55 4.33 -9.47
N SER A 7 42.82 3.03 -9.52
CA SER A 7 41.83 1.98 -9.72
C SER A 7 41.55 1.19 -8.43
N TRP A 8 40.27 1.06 -8.09
CA TRP A 8 39.82 0.26 -6.96
C TRP A 8 40.14 -1.22 -7.16
N PHE A 9 40.03 -1.73 -8.40
CA PHE A 9 40.44 -3.07 -8.76
C PHE A 9 41.91 -3.35 -8.38
N VAL A 10 42.83 -2.43 -8.69
CA VAL A 10 44.25 -2.56 -8.31
C VAL A 10 44.41 -2.60 -6.78
N LEU A 11 43.69 -1.75 -6.05
CA LEU A 11 43.70 -1.74 -4.58
C LEU A 11 43.16 -3.06 -4.00
N LYS A 12 42.13 -3.64 -4.63
CA LYS A 12 41.53 -4.91 -4.25
C LYS A 12 42.49 -6.08 -4.47
N CYS A 13 43.16 -6.13 -5.62
CA CYS A 13 44.20 -7.13 -5.93
C CYS A 13 45.38 -7.07 -4.95
N ARG A 14 45.73 -5.88 -4.46
CA ARG A 14 46.77 -5.69 -3.42
C ARG A 14 46.28 -5.96 -1.99
N ASN A 15 45.06 -6.47 -1.82
CA ASN A 15 44.43 -6.75 -0.52
C ASN A 15 44.37 -5.53 0.44
N ILE A 16 44.33 -4.31 -0.10
CA ILE A 16 44.32 -3.08 0.69
C ILE A 16 43.04 -2.96 1.52
N HIS A 17 41.91 -3.40 0.98
CA HIS A 17 40.64 -3.46 1.71
C HIS A 17 40.71 -4.25 3.03
N LYS A 18 41.51 -5.33 3.08
CA LYS A 18 41.75 -6.12 4.30
C LYS A 18 42.83 -5.50 5.19
N ARG A 19 43.95 -5.06 4.61
CA ARG A 19 45.07 -4.42 5.34
C ARG A 19 44.65 -3.12 6.05
N PHE A 20 43.70 -2.40 5.47
CA PHE A 20 43.19 -1.14 6.00
C PHE A 20 41.84 -1.28 6.73
N ASP A 21 41.31 -2.51 6.83
CA ASP A 21 40.02 -2.79 7.47
C ASP A 21 38.92 -1.84 6.99
N LEU A 22 38.75 -1.78 5.66
CA LEU A 22 37.76 -0.93 5.02
C LEU A 22 36.38 -1.56 5.20
N CYS A 23 35.45 -0.79 5.78
CA CYS A 23 34.09 -1.28 5.98
C CYS A 23 33.37 -1.54 4.64
N HIS A 24 32.33 -2.36 4.66
CA HIS A 24 31.58 -2.73 3.45
C HIS A 24 31.05 -1.51 2.68
N ASN A 25 30.53 -0.50 3.38
CA ASN A 25 30.05 0.73 2.73
C ASN A 25 31.17 1.46 1.98
N THR A 26 32.39 1.46 2.50
CA THR A 26 33.53 2.07 1.82
C THR A 26 33.86 1.33 0.53
N GLN A 27 33.91 0.00 0.60
CA GLN A 27 34.20 -0.84 -0.56
C GLN A 27 33.15 -0.67 -1.67
N VAL A 28 31.86 -0.59 -1.31
CA VAL A 28 30.78 -0.36 -2.27
C VAL A 28 30.92 0.99 -2.97
N MET A 29 31.28 2.06 -2.25
CA MET A 29 31.43 3.38 -2.86
C MET A 29 32.67 3.47 -3.76
N LEU A 30 33.77 2.83 -3.39
CA LEU A 30 34.98 2.80 -4.22
C LEU A 30 34.80 1.94 -5.48
N GLN A 31 34.03 0.85 -5.38
CA GLN A 31 33.60 0.09 -6.56
C GLN A 31 32.72 0.94 -7.46
N ALA A 32 31.71 1.63 -6.91
CA ALA A 32 30.83 2.49 -7.68
C ALA A 32 31.60 3.65 -8.37
N LEU A 33 32.66 4.17 -7.75
CA LEU A 33 33.56 5.15 -8.39
C LEU A 33 34.26 4.55 -9.62
N GLU A 34 34.77 3.32 -9.53
CA GLU A 34 35.37 2.63 -10.68
C GLU A 34 34.33 2.32 -11.78
N ASP A 35 33.12 1.95 -11.38
CA ASP A 35 32.00 1.72 -12.30
C ASP A 35 31.62 3.02 -13.04
N THR A 36 31.79 4.20 -12.42
CA THR A 36 31.63 5.48 -13.12
C THR A 36 32.75 5.76 -14.12
N LYS A 37 34.00 5.42 -13.77
CA LYS A 37 35.16 5.59 -14.66
C LYS A 37 35.09 4.67 -15.89
N THR A 38 34.43 3.51 -15.75
CA THR A 38 34.20 2.56 -16.84
C THR A 38 32.89 2.82 -17.63
N GLY A 39 32.08 3.79 -17.20
CA GLY A 39 30.81 4.14 -17.85
C GLY A 39 29.64 3.21 -17.53
N THR A 40 29.80 2.29 -16.56
CA THR A 40 28.73 1.38 -16.12
C THR A 40 27.66 2.11 -15.31
N ILE A 41 28.07 3.13 -14.54
CA ILE A 41 27.18 3.96 -13.71
C ILE A 41 27.42 5.44 -14.06
N ASP A 42 26.37 6.26 -14.05
CA ASP A 42 26.49 7.72 -14.23
C ASP A 42 26.97 8.39 -12.92
N MET A 43 27.73 9.49 -13.04
CA MET A 43 28.18 10.29 -11.89
C MET A 43 27.02 10.75 -11.01
N ALA A 44 25.85 11.02 -11.61
CA ALA A 44 24.66 11.41 -10.83
C ALA A 44 24.16 10.29 -9.92
N GLU A 45 24.27 9.02 -10.36
CA GLU A 45 23.87 7.85 -9.58
C GLU A 45 24.83 7.61 -8.41
N LEU A 46 26.15 7.70 -8.65
CA LEU A 46 27.14 7.67 -7.57
C LEU A 46 26.87 8.74 -6.51
N GLY A 47 26.56 9.98 -6.95
CA GLY A 47 26.17 11.06 -6.06
C GLY A 47 24.90 10.75 -5.26
N ARG A 48 23.88 10.13 -5.89
CA ARG A 48 22.64 9.69 -5.19
C ARG A 48 22.95 8.62 -4.14
N MET A 49 23.77 7.63 -4.47
CA MET A 49 24.15 6.55 -3.55
C MET A 49 24.76 7.08 -2.24
N LEU A 50 25.53 8.17 -2.30
CA LEU A 50 26.10 8.82 -1.13
C LEU A 50 25.12 9.76 -0.42
N ARG A 51 24.35 10.60 -1.16
CA ARG A 51 23.39 11.55 -0.58
C ARG A 51 22.23 10.89 0.16
N LEU A 52 21.75 9.76 -0.35
CA LEU A 52 20.60 9.04 0.22
C LEU A 52 20.96 8.15 1.41
N SER A 53 22.26 8.00 1.73
CA SER A 53 22.71 7.14 2.82
C SER A 53 23.72 7.83 3.72
N SER A 54 23.26 8.28 4.89
CA SER A 54 24.12 8.87 5.93
C SER A 54 25.25 7.92 6.35
N LYS A 55 24.98 6.61 6.39
CA LYS A 55 25.98 5.57 6.71
C LYS A 55 27.11 5.50 5.68
N ARG A 56 26.81 5.61 4.38
CA ARG A 56 27.84 5.61 3.32
C ARG A 56 28.67 6.88 3.35
N ARG A 57 28.04 8.03 3.60
CA ARG A 57 28.76 9.31 3.78
C ARG A 57 29.72 9.26 4.98
N GLN A 58 29.24 8.76 6.12
CA GLN A 58 30.07 8.61 7.32
C GLN A 58 31.25 7.66 7.08
N ALA A 59 31.02 6.55 6.38
CA ALA A 59 32.07 5.59 6.04
C ALA A 59 33.22 6.21 5.21
N MET A 60 32.92 7.10 4.26
CA MET A 60 33.93 7.86 3.51
C MET A 60 34.76 8.76 4.45
N ILE A 61 34.09 9.53 5.30
CA ILE A 61 34.74 10.46 6.24
C ILE A 61 35.62 9.70 7.24
N ASP A 62 35.13 8.59 7.78
CA ASP A 62 35.88 7.74 8.72
C ASP A 62 37.09 7.09 8.05
N THR A 63 36.96 6.68 6.77
CA THR A 63 38.08 6.13 5.99
C THR A 63 39.16 7.18 5.75
N ILE A 64 38.78 8.41 5.39
CA ILE A 64 39.72 9.53 5.25
C ILE A 64 40.45 9.77 6.57
N ARG A 65 39.71 9.87 7.69
CA ARG A 65 40.29 10.08 9.02
C ARG A 65 41.29 8.98 9.40
N LYS A 66 40.91 7.71 9.21
CA LYS A 66 41.79 6.55 9.44
C LYS A 66 43.07 6.62 8.60
N CYS A 67 42.97 7.00 7.33
CA CYS A 67 44.14 7.12 6.45
C CYS A 67 45.05 8.27 6.90
N THR A 68 44.48 9.43 7.24
CA THR A 68 45.23 10.59 7.75
C THR A 68 45.96 10.27 9.06
N GLU A 69 45.29 9.61 10.02
CA GLU A 69 45.91 9.17 11.28
C GLU A 69 47.04 8.16 11.07
N ARG A 70 46.89 7.24 10.10
CA ARG A 70 47.95 6.29 9.77
C ARG A 70 49.15 6.98 9.13
N MET A 71 48.93 7.99 8.28
CA MET A 71 50.00 8.78 7.68
C MET A 71 50.78 9.61 8.71
N THR A 72 50.11 10.21 9.70
CA THR A 72 50.79 11.03 10.72
C THR A 72 51.57 10.22 11.76
N LYS A 73 51.16 8.98 12.03
CA LYS A 73 51.84 8.07 12.98
C LYS A 73 53.04 7.33 12.40
N GLN A 74 53.24 7.37 11.07
CA GLN A 74 54.30 6.60 10.42
C GLN A 74 55.69 7.26 10.52
N LYS A 75 56.68 6.50 10.98
CA LYS A 75 58.11 6.83 10.85
C LYS A 75 58.56 6.56 9.40
N LYS A 76 59.48 7.40 8.88
CA LYS A 76 60.00 7.56 7.49
C LYS A 76 60.24 6.32 6.57
N ASN A 77 60.00 5.07 7.00
CA ASN A 77 60.43 3.86 6.28
C ASN A 77 59.32 3.05 5.56
N LYS A 78 58.07 3.53 5.49
CA LYS A 78 56.98 2.84 4.77
C LYS A 78 56.30 3.72 3.71
N GLN A 79 57.10 4.16 2.74
CA GLN A 79 56.67 5.08 1.68
C GLN A 79 55.47 4.54 0.87
N ASP A 80 55.35 3.21 0.72
CA ASP A 80 54.24 2.59 0.00
C ASP A 80 52.91 2.65 0.76
N GLU A 81 52.89 2.47 2.08
CA GLU A 81 51.65 2.61 2.87
C GLU A 81 51.16 4.07 2.86
N THR A 82 52.07 5.04 2.86
CA THR A 82 51.73 6.47 2.74
C THR A 82 51.09 6.78 1.38
N ARG A 83 51.60 6.17 0.29
CA ARG A 83 51.02 6.27 -1.06
C ARG A 83 49.62 5.62 -1.12
N GLU A 84 49.45 4.44 -0.53
CA GLU A 84 48.16 3.74 -0.45
C GLU A 84 47.12 4.57 0.32
N CYS A 85 47.51 5.19 1.45
CA CYS A 85 46.64 6.11 2.19
C CYS A 85 46.23 7.34 1.37
N ALA A 86 47.20 7.99 0.71
CA ALA A 86 46.92 9.16 -0.11
C ALA A 86 45.94 8.84 -1.24
N LEU A 87 46.09 7.66 -1.85
CA LEU A 87 45.20 7.18 -2.90
C LEU A 87 43.78 6.91 -2.39
N LEU A 88 43.63 6.26 -1.23
CA LEU A 88 42.32 6.05 -0.61
C LEU A 88 41.64 7.36 -0.24
N ILE A 89 42.40 8.34 0.28
CA ILE A 89 41.88 9.68 0.57
C ILE A 89 41.39 10.32 -0.72
N HIS A 90 42.21 10.32 -1.77
CA HIS A 90 41.85 10.90 -3.07
C HIS A 90 40.55 10.30 -3.64
N MET A 91 40.41 8.98 -3.63
CA MET A 91 39.20 8.32 -4.12
C MET A 91 37.97 8.63 -3.25
N CYS A 92 38.12 8.68 -1.93
CA CYS A 92 37.02 9.05 -1.03
C CYS A 92 36.61 10.51 -1.21
N THR A 93 37.56 11.41 -1.44
CA THR A 93 37.28 12.83 -1.72
C THR A 93 36.63 13.01 -3.09
N GLU A 94 37.06 12.27 -4.12
CA GLU A 94 36.44 12.26 -5.45
C GLU A 94 34.95 11.87 -5.36
N VAL A 95 34.62 10.82 -4.59
CA VAL A 95 33.23 10.41 -4.31
C VAL A 95 32.44 11.54 -3.60
N LEU A 96 33.05 12.19 -2.60
CA LEU A 96 32.42 13.29 -1.87
C LEU A 96 32.18 14.52 -2.75
N GLU A 97 33.11 14.86 -3.62
CA GLU A 97 32.99 15.96 -4.58
C GLU A 97 31.86 15.71 -5.58
N ILE A 98 31.81 14.51 -6.16
CA ILE A 98 30.72 14.10 -7.07
C ILE A 98 29.36 14.21 -6.36
N ALA A 99 29.29 13.80 -5.09
CA ALA A 99 28.07 13.91 -4.31
C ALA A 99 27.67 15.34 -3.93
N ASN A 100 28.64 16.25 -3.80
CA ASN A 100 28.40 17.67 -3.50
C ASN A 100 28.01 18.49 -4.74
N ARG A 101 28.21 17.97 -5.96
CA ARG A 101 27.72 18.64 -7.17
C ARG A 101 26.18 18.78 -7.12
N PRO A 102 25.63 19.95 -7.48
CA PRO A 102 24.19 20.14 -7.54
C PRO A 102 23.61 19.13 -8.53
N SER A 103 22.75 18.23 -8.04
CA SER A 103 22.10 17.23 -8.90
C SER A 103 21.23 17.94 -9.93
N PRO A 104 21.34 17.62 -11.23
CA PRO A 104 20.31 18.04 -12.17
C PRO A 104 18.98 17.48 -11.69
N THR A 105 18.00 18.40 -11.64
CA THR A 105 16.54 18.24 -11.58
C THR A 105 15.97 16.94 -10.98
N VAL A 106 15.14 17.11 -9.94
CA VAL A 106 14.17 16.13 -9.44
C VAL A 106 13.61 15.33 -10.61
N PHE A 107 13.63 13.99 -10.51
CA PHE A 107 13.07 13.10 -11.54
C PHE A 107 11.71 13.65 -12.00
N PRO A 108 11.54 14.03 -13.27
CA PRO A 108 10.40 14.80 -13.72
C PRO A 108 9.18 13.88 -13.91
N PHE A 109 8.78 13.20 -12.84
CA PHE A 109 7.72 12.21 -12.81
C PHE A 109 6.42 12.73 -13.45
N MET A 110 6.08 13.99 -13.17
CA MET A 110 4.87 14.64 -13.72
C MET A 110 4.96 14.92 -15.23
N LYS A 111 6.16 14.93 -15.83
CA LYS A 111 6.36 15.10 -17.28
C LYS A 111 6.32 13.78 -18.05
N LEU A 112 6.35 12.64 -17.36
CA LEU A 112 6.26 11.33 -18.01
C LEU A 112 4.86 11.12 -18.59
N PRO A 113 4.72 10.37 -19.71
CA PRO A 113 3.42 9.89 -20.17
C PRO A 113 2.64 9.16 -19.08
N ARG A 114 1.30 9.25 -19.14
CA ARG A 114 0.39 8.68 -18.13
C ARG A 114 0.63 7.19 -17.93
N GLU A 115 0.94 6.47 -19.00
CA GLU A 115 1.19 5.02 -19.00
C GLU A 115 2.45 4.68 -18.20
N ILE A 116 3.51 5.49 -18.32
CA ILE A 116 4.75 5.30 -17.55
C ILE A 116 4.50 5.64 -16.09
N ARG A 117 3.79 6.74 -15.80
CA ARG A 117 3.39 7.08 -14.42
C ARG A 117 2.60 5.95 -13.78
N ALA A 118 1.63 5.38 -14.49
CA ALA A 118 0.83 4.27 -14.01
C ALA A 118 1.71 3.06 -13.64
N ARG A 119 2.65 2.66 -14.51
CA ARG A 119 3.60 1.57 -14.21
C ARG A 119 4.44 1.84 -12.96
N VAL A 120 4.89 3.07 -12.77
CA VAL A 120 5.62 3.46 -11.55
C VAL A 120 4.71 3.38 -10.32
N LEU A 121 3.46 3.82 -10.42
CA LEU A 121 2.50 3.74 -9.32
C LEU A 121 2.20 2.30 -8.92
N HIS A 122 2.08 1.37 -9.88
CA HIS A 122 1.95 -0.07 -9.60
C HIS A 122 3.12 -0.62 -8.77
N MET A 123 4.34 -0.11 -8.97
CA MET A 123 5.50 -0.51 -8.15
C MET A 123 5.50 0.14 -6.76
N VAL A 124 4.85 1.29 -6.61
CA VAL A 124 4.79 2.08 -5.37
C VAL A 124 3.63 1.66 -4.46
N VAL A 125 2.54 1.18 -5.05
CA VAL A 125 1.37 0.66 -4.35
C VAL A 125 1.65 -0.78 -3.90
N GLU A 126 1.91 -0.97 -2.62
CA GLU A 126 2.25 -2.29 -2.08
C GLU A 126 1.01 -3.17 -1.99
N THR A 127 0.85 -4.20 -2.82
CA THR A 127 -0.38 -5.02 -2.89
C THR A 127 -0.50 -6.13 -1.84
N SER A 128 0.35 -6.14 -0.80
CA SER A 128 0.35 -7.22 0.19
C SER A 128 -0.96 -7.25 0.98
N SER A 129 -1.43 -8.40 1.46
CA SER A 129 -2.62 -8.46 2.33
C SER A 129 -2.39 -7.80 3.70
N LYS A 130 -1.11 -7.59 4.05
CA LYS A 130 -0.63 -6.79 5.19
C LYS A 130 -0.40 -5.32 4.80
N ALA A 131 -0.67 -4.95 3.55
CA ALA A 131 -0.47 -3.60 3.06
C ALA A 131 -1.27 -2.66 3.92
N CYS A 132 -0.52 -1.73 4.48
CA CYS A 132 -1.07 -0.86 5.46
C CYS A 132 -1.95 0.17 4.78
N ARG A 133 -3.12 0.46 5.35
CA ARG A 133 -4.18 1.24 4.70
C ARG A 133 -4.02 2.71 4.99
N MET A 134 -4.50 3.55 4.07
CA MET A 134 -4.66 4.97 4.39
C MET A 134 -5.62 5.10 5.58
N PRO A 135 -5.25 5.85 6.64
CA PRO A 135 -6.10 6.06 7.80
C PRO A 135 -7.42 6.70 7.37
N ALA A 136 -8.49 6.36 8.09
CA ALA A 136 -9.79 6.97 7.90
C ALA A 136 -9.69 8.50 8.00
N LEU A 137 -10.42 9.20 7.13
CA LEU A 137 -10.49 10.65 7.17
C LEU A 137 -11.11 11.05 8.52
N LYS A 138 -10.45 11.92 9.29
CA LYS A 138 -10.94 12.38 10.61
C LYS A 138 -12.42 12.81 10.59
N ARG A 139 -12.83 13.51 9.52
CA ARG A 139 -14.23 13.94 9.31
C ARG A 139 -15.24 12.78 9.29
N ILE A 140 -14.84 11.59 8.87
CA ILE A 140 -15.70 10.39 8.89
C ILE A 140 -15.90 9.93 10.34
N GLN A 141 -14.84 9.90 11.13
CA GLN A 141 -14.92 9.50 12.55
C GLN A 141 -15.79 10.48 13.36
N ASP A 142 -15.73 11.77 13.03
CA ASP A 142 -16.54 12.79 13.70
C ASP A 142 -18.02 12.72 13.30
N LYS A 143 -18.31 12.45 12.01
CA LYS A 143 -19.67 12.44 11.44
C LYS A 143 -20.40 11.10 11.61
N TYR A 144 -19.67 9.99 11.62
CA TYR A 144 -20.20 8.63 11.68
C TYR A 144 -19.60 7.89 12.89
N ARG A 145 -20.01 8.31 14.10
CA ARG A 145 -19.66 7.59 15.33
C ARG A 145 -20.39 6.26 15.35
N CYS A 146 -19.67 5.16 15.16
CA CYS A 146 -20.18 3.80 15.36
C CYS A 146 -19.49 3.17 16.57
N ASN A 147 -20.30 2.54 17.42
CA ASN A 147 -19.85 1.80 18.60
C ASN A 147 -19.76 0.28 18.33
N CYS A 148 -19.66 -0.08 17.06
CA CYS A 148 -19.64 -1.47 16.62
C CYS A 148 -18.32 -2.11 17.05
N VAL A 149 -18.39 -3.30 17.62
CA VAL A 149 -17.18 -3.99 18.12
C VAL A 149 -16.32 -4.41 16.94
N ASN A 150 -15.05 -4.01 16.95
CA ASN A 150 -14.06 -4.44 15.97
C ASN A 150 -13.05 -5.41 16.61
N PRO A 151 -13.33 -6.73 16.58
CA PRO A 151 -12.47 -7.74 17.20
C PRO A 151 -11.13 -7.93 16.48
N GLU A 152 -10.95 -7.40 15.27
CA GLU A 152 -9.71 -7.53 14.48
C GLU A 152 -8.90 -6.23 14.40
N ALA A 153 -9.34 -5.15 15.07
CA ALA A 153 -8.65 -3.85 15.05
C ALA A 153 -7.15 -3.94 15.35
N LYS A 154 -6.76 -4.85 16.24
CA LYS A 154 -5.37 -5.05 16.68
C LYS A 154 -4.50 -5.82 15.69
N LEU A 155 -5.11 -6.56 14.76
CA LEU A 155 -4.37 -7.35 13.77
C LEU A 155 -3.93 -6.53 12.56
N TRP A 156 -4.44 -5.30 12.41
CA TRP A 156 -4.19 -4.52 11.21
C TRP A 156 -3.01 -3.57 11.39
N GLY A 157 -2.05 -3.68 10.48
CA GLY A 157 -0.91 -2.78 10.41
C GLY A 157 -1.34 -1.36 10.03
N HIS A 158 -0.80 -0.38 10.73
CA HIS A 158 -0.91 1.02 10.35
C HIS A 158 0.13 1.38 9.30
N MET A 159 -0.26 2.22 8.34
CA MET A 159 0.65 2.65 7.28
C MET A 159 1.80 3.42 7.89
N ALA A 160 3.02 3.01 7.52
CA ALA A 160 4.20 3.74 7.92
C ALA A 160 4.03 5.21 7.53
N LYS A 161 4.33 6.12 8.46
CA LYS A 161 4.11 7.57 8.28
C LYS A 161 4.70 8.10 6.97
N GLN A 162 5.83 7.55 6.54
CA GLN A 162 6.49 7.89 5.27
C GLN A 162 5.65 7.48 4.05
N GLN A 163 5.13 6.25 4.03
CA GLN A 163 4.26 5.76 2.95
C GLN A 163 2.95 6.55 2.90
N PHE A 164 2.37 6.88 4.06
CA PHE A 164 1.17 7.72 4.11
C PHE A 164 1.40 9.12 3.54
N ASN A 165 2.51 9.77 3.91
CA ASN A 165 2.85 11.08 3.38
C ASN A 165 3.08 11.03 1.86
N MET A 166 3.72 9.96 1.37
CA MET A 166 3.91 9.73 -0.06
C MET A 166 2.58 9.57 -0.80
N TYR A 167 1.68 8.69 -0.32
CA TYR A 167 0.37 8.49 -0.95
C TYR A 167 -0.50 9.74 -0.88
N LYS A 168 -0.42 10.50 0.22
CA LYS A 168 -1.10 11.80 0.33
C LYS A 168 -0.59 12.79 -0.71
N ALA A 169 0.73 12.87 -0.92
CA ALA A 169 1.32 13.74 -1.93
C ALA A 169 0.95 13.31 -3.35
N LEU A 170 1.02 12.01 -3.65
CA LEU A 170 0.65 11.45 -4.95
C LEU A 170 -0.85 11.63 -5.24
N GLY A 171 -1.72 11.36 -4.27
CA GLY A 171 -3.16 11.56 -4.41
C GLY A 171 -3.55 13.03 -4.64
N ALA A 172 -2.85 13.97 -3.99
CA ALA A 172 -3.07 15.40 -4.23
C ALA A 172 -2.60 15.83 -5.64
N ALA A 173 -1.48 15.29 -6.11
CA ALA A 173 -0.86 15.69 -7.36
C ALA A 173 -1.48 15.02 -8.60
N LEU A 174 -1.85 13.75 -8.51
CA LEU A 174 -2.31 12.92 -9.62
C LEU A 174 -3.81 12.60 -9.60
N ARG A 175 -4.49 12.80 -8.45
CA ARG A 175 -5.93 12.57 -8.26
C ARG A 175 -6.35 11.19 -8.78
N ASP A 176 -7.20 11.14 -9.81
CA ASP A 176 -7.81 9.92 -10.34
C ASP A 176 -6.77 8.92 -10.83
N GLU A 177 -5.64 9.37 -11.40
CA GLU A 177 -4.58 8.44 -11.84
C GLU A 177 -4.01 7.64 -10.67
N PHE A 178 -3.85 8.27 -9.50
CA PHE A 178 -3.39 7.59 -8.30
C PHE A 178 -4.49 6.73 -7.68
N TYR A 179 -5.68 7.28 -7.50
CA TYR A 179 -6.77 6.58 -6.81
C TYR A 179 -7.29 5.37 -7.58
N GLN A 180 -7.30 5.44 -8.91
CA GLN A 180 -7.63 4.30 -9.77
C GLN A 180 -6.70 3.10 -9.52
N ILE A 181 -5.40 3.35 -9.39
CA ILE A 181 -4.41 2.28 -9.14
C ILE A 181 -4.49 1.83 -7.69
N TYR A 182 -4.47 2.78 -6.75
CA TYR A 182 -4.52 2.47 -5.32
C TYR A 182 -5.75 1.62 -4.95
N TYR A 183 -6.97 2.07 -5.29
CA TYR A 183 -8.20 1.32 -4.97
C TYR A 183 -8.46 0.14 -5.91
N GLY A 184 -7.82 0.12 -7.08
CA GLY A 184 -7.87 -1.00 -8.02
C GLY A 184 -7.06 -2.22 -7.56
N GLU A 185 -5.95 -1.98 -6.86
CA GLU A 185 -5.07 -3.06 -6.42
C GLU A 185 -5.28 -3.47 -4.96
N GLN A 186 -5.50 -2.47 -4.09
CA GLN A 186 -5.66 -2.67 -2.65
C GLN A 186 -7.03 -3.22 -2.28
N THR A 187 -7.06 -4.26 -1.46
CA THR A 187 -8.28 -4.68 -0.76
C THR A 187 -8.58 -3.69 0.37
N GLN A 188 -9.69 -2.95 0.23
CA GLN A 188 -10.17 -2.06 1.28
C GLN A 188 -10.96 -2.87 2.29
N TYR A 189 -10.70 -2.63 3.56
CA TYR A 189 -11.37 -3.35 4.62
C TYR A 189 -12.14 -2.38 5.50
N PHE A 190 -13.30 -2.81 5.98
CA PHE A 190 -14.12 -2.06 6.92
C PHE A 190 -14.51 -2.91 8.12
N ALA A 191 -14.30 -2.36 9.32
CA ALA A 191 -14.56 -3.03 10.60
C ALA A 191 -16.03 -3.30 10.86
N CYS A 192 -16.90 -2.56 10.20
CA CYS A 192 -18.33 -2.73 10.27
C CYS A 192 -18.98 -2.07 9.05
N CYS A 193 -20.26 -2.34 8.85
CA CYS A 193 -21.01 -1.72 7.77
C CYS A 193 -21.23 -0.21 7.97
N CYS A 194 -21.23 0.29 9.21
CA CYS A 194 -21.35 1.72 9.49
C CYS A 194 -20.12 2.51 9.00
N GLU A 195 -18.92 1.97 9.24
CA GLU A 195 -17.67 2.56 8.74
C GLU A 195 -17.66 2.57 7.21
N LEU A 196 -18.01 1.43 6.59
CA LEU A 196 -18.14 1.34 5.13
C LEU A 196 -19.07 2.44 4.58
N LEU A 197 -20.28 2.57 5.14
CA LEU A 197 -21.24 3.57 4.69
C LEU A 197 -20.70 5.01 4.84
N GLY A 198 -20.05 5.31 5.98
CA GLY A 198 -19.44 6.61 6.21
C GLY A 198 -18.35 6.94 5.17
N HIS A 199 -17.53 5.96 4.82
CA HIS A 199 -16.50 6.08 3.79
C HIS A 199 -17.09 6.25 2.39
N LEU A 200 -18.05 5.41 2.00
CA LEU A 200 -18.70 5.50 0.69
C LEU A 200 -19.49 6.80 0.47
N ASN A 201 -19.95 7.45 1.54
CA ASN A 201 -20.65 8.73 1.46
C ASN A 201 -19.71 9.95 1.44
N THR A 202 -18.54 9.84 2.07
CA THR A 202 -17.65 11.00 2.27
C THR A 202 -16.49 11.03 1.29
N ASN A 203 -16.04 9.88 0.79
CA ASN A 203 -14.87 9.75 -0.05
C ASN A 203 -15.28 9.32 -1.47
N SER A 204 -15.49 10.31 -2.36
CA SER A 204 -15.84 10.07 -3.77
C SER A 204 -14.78 9.23 -4.49
N ASN A 205 -13.49 9.51 -4.26
CA ASN A 205 -12.41 8.76 -4.89
C ASN A 205 -12.45 7.28 -4.54
N LEU A 206 -12.79 6.94 -3.29
CA LEU A 206 -13.01 5.55 -2.88
C LEU A 206 -14.26 4.99 -3.56
N PHE A 207 -15.40 5.68 -3.50
CA PHE A 207 -16.64 5.23 -4.12
C PHE A 207 -16.47 4.92 -5.62
N ASP A 208 -15.79 5.80 -6.36
CA ASP A 208 -15.63 5.70 -7.81
C ASP A 208 -14.64 4.61 -8.21
N HIS A 209 -13.60 4.35 -7.41
CA HIS A 209 -12.50 3.44 -7.80
C HIS A 209 -12.42 2.14 -6.98
N LEU A 210 -13.29 1.94 -5.99
CA LEU A 210 -13.29 0.73 -5.15
C LEU A 210 -13.51 -0.52 -6.00
N ARG A 211 -12.50 -1.39 -6.04
CA ARG A 211 -12.56 -2.66 -6.77
C ARG A 211 -12.70 -3.89 -5.88
N LYS A 212 -11.99 -3.90 -4.75
CA LYS A 212 -11.91 -5.03 -3.82
C LYS A 212 -12.25 -4.59 -2.41
N VAL A 213 -13.17 -5.28 -1.78
CA VAL A 213 -13.64 -4.92 -0.45
C VAL A 213 -13.75 -6.13 0.47
N GLU A 214 -13.42 -5.94 1.74
CA GLU A 214 -13.55 -6.91 2.82
C GLU A 214 -14.30 -6.25 3.99
N ILE A 215 -15.45 -6.77 4.39
CA ILE A 215 -16.32 -6.08 5.35
C ILE A 215 -16.72 -7.05 6.43
N HIS A 216 -16.52 -6.70 7.69
CA HIS A 216 -17.20 -7.39 8.77
C HIS A 216 -18.66 -6.95 8.81
N TRP A 217 -19.55 -7.88 8.49
CA TRP A 217 -20.99 -7.65 8.49
C TRP A 217 -21.51 -7.53 9.92
N CYS A 218 -21.64 -6.29 10.38
CA CYS A 218 -22.26 -5.94 11.65
C CYS A 218 -22.66 -4.45 11.68
N GLY A 219 -23.48 -4.11 12.66
CA GLY A 219 -23.89 -2.74 12.95
C GLY A 219 -25.25 -2.36 12.35
N PRO A 220 -25.85 -1.28 12.86
CA PRO A 220 -27.25 -0.90 12.57
C PRO A 220 -27.48 -0.30 11.18
N GLN A 221 -26.45 -0.15 10.35
CA GLN A 221 -26.54 0.46 9.02
C GLN A 221 -26.15 -0.52 7.91
N SER A 222 -26.29 -1.82 8.15
CA SER A 222 -25.85 -2.88 7.24
C SER A 222 -26.59 -2.85 5.90
N ASP A 223 -27.92 -2.68 5.93
CA ASP A 223 -28.78 -2.49 4.76
C ASP A 223 -28.33 -1.32 3.88
N SER A 224 -28.20 -0.14 4.48
CA SER A 224 -27.83 1.11 3.82
C SER A 224 -26.42 1.04 3.24
N ALA A 225 -25.49 0.39 3.95
CA ALA A 225 -24.13 0.17 3.50
C ALA A 225 -24.09 -0.72 2.25
N PHE A 226 -24.81 -1.84 2.23
CA PHE A 226 -24.84 -2.74 1.08
C PHE A 226 -25.58 -2.12 -0.12
N LEU A 227 -26.66 -1.36 0.10
CA LEU A 227 -27.31 -0.58 -0.95
C LEU A 227 -26.35 0.44 -1.60
N LYS A 228 -25.52 1.09 -0.79
CA LYS A 228 -24.50 2.03 -1.29
C LYS A 228 -23.36 1.29 -2.00
N LEU A 229 -22.94 0.15 -1.46
CA LEU A 229 -21.90 -0.70 -2.05
C LEU A 229 -22.31 -1.22 -3.44
N ALA A 230 -23.58 -1.61 -3.63
CA ALA A 230 -24.13 -2.03 -4.91
C ALA A 230 -24.00 -0.96 -6.02
N LYS A 231 -23.93 0.32 -5.63
CA LYS A 231 -23.80 1.46 -6.53
C LYS A 231 -22.35 1.78 -6.91
N CYS A 232 -21.36 1.14 -6.30
CA CYS A 232 -19.96 1.32 -6.68
C CYS A 232 -19.73 0.80 -8.12
N PRO A 233 -19.21 1.61 -9.05
CA PRO A 233 -19.16 1.26 -10.46
C PRO A 233 -18.09 0.21 -10.77
N ASN A 234 -16.99 0.19 -10.00
CA ASN A 234 -15.81 -0.62 -10.27
C ASN A 234 -15.65 -1.84 -9.35
N LEU A 235 -16.64 -2.12 -8.49
CA LEU A 235 -16.58 -3.22 -7.54
C LEU A 235 -16.58 -4.57 -8.26
N LYS A 236 -15.61 -5.43 -7.95
CA LYS A 236 -15.43 -6.75 -8.57
C LYS A 236 -15.17 -7.87 -7.59
N GLU A 237 -14.66 -7.58 -6.40
CA GLU A 237 -14.37 -8.59 -5.39
C GLU A 237 -14.95 -8.17 -4.04
N VAL A 238 -15.74 -9.05 -3.42
CA VAL A 238 -16.38 -8.82 -2.13
C VAL A 238 -16.09 -9.98 -1.21
N THR A 239 -15.50 -9.69 -0.04
CA THR A 239 -15.30 -10.66 1.03
C THR A 239 -16.15 -10.24 2.24
N ILE A 240 -17.05 -11.11 2.68
CA ILE A 240 -17.91 -10.85 3.83
C ILE A 240 -17.39 -11.63 5.03
N LYS A 241 -17.01 -10.89 6.07
CA LYS A 241 -16.67 -11.48 7.36
C LYS A 241 -17.88 -11.57 8.25
N ILE A 242 -18.13 -12.77 8.78
CA ILE A 242 -19.28 -13.07 9.64
C ILE A 242 -18.86 -13.40 11.07
N SER A 243 -19.73 -13.05 12.02
CA SER A 243 -19.60 -13.39 13.43
C SER A 243 -20.95 -13.39 14.13
N LYS A 244 -20.99 -13.71 15.42
CA LYS A 244 -22.19 -13.58 16.27
C LYS A 244 -22.79 -12.16 16.26
N ALA A 245 -21.99 -11.14 15.96
CA ALA A 245 -22.49 -9.76 15.80
C ALA A 245 -23.31 -9.57 14.52
N THR A 246 -23.11 -10.41 13.49
CA THR A 246 -23.87 -10.37 12.24
C THR A 246 -25.35 -10.61 12.50
N THR A 247 -25.67 -11.63 13.30
CA THR A 247 -27.05 -12.00 13.66
C THR A 247 -27.62 -11.15 14.81
N ALA A 248 -26.94 -10.10 15.27
CA ALA A 248 -27.39 -9.33 16.43
C ALA A 248 -28.64 -8.50 16.11
N ILE A 249 -28.71 -7.95 14.90
CA ILE A 249 -29.74 -7.01 14.44
C ILE A 249 -30.53 -7.67 13.32
N PHE A 250 -31.84 -7.76 13.50
CA PHE A 250 -32.75 -8.34 12.50
C PHE A 250 -33.06 -7.35 11.38
N ASN A 251 -33.44 -7.87 10.22
CA ASN A 251 -34.11 -7.05 9.22
C ASN A 251 -35.52 -6.63 9.70
N LYS A 252 -36.13 -5.66 9.03
CA LYS A 252 -37.42 -5.07 9.45
C LYS A 252 -38.55 -6.10 9.56
N ARG A 253 -38.59 -7.09 8.65
CA ARG A 253 -39.63 -8.12 8.64
C ARG A 253 -39.49 -9.03 9.86
N GLU A 254 -38.27 -9.50 10.10
CA GLU A 254 -37.97 -10.41 11.20
C GLU A 254 -38.10 -9.72 12.57
N GLU A 255 -37.75 -8.43 12.66
CA GLU A 255 -37.99 -7.63 13.87
C GLU A 255 -39.48 -7.60 14.23
N MET A 256 -40.37 -7.34 13.27
CA MET A 256 -41.82 -7.35 13.51
C MET A 256 -42.33 -8.74 13.94
N MET A 257 -41.87 -9.80 13.27
CA MET A 257 -42.32 -11.17 13.54
C MET A 257 -41.76 -11.75 14.84
N SER A 258 -40.60 -11.26 15.29
CA SER A 258 -39.89 -11.79 16.46
C SER A 258 -40.71 -11.75 17.75
N ASN A 259 -41.55 -10.73 17.91
CA ASN A 259 -42.43 -10.58 19.07
C ASN A 259 -43.61 -11.56 19.07
N HIS A 260 -43.99 -12.10 17.92
CA HIS A 260 -45.19 -12.94 17.76
C HIS A 260 -44.85 -14.43 17.70
N PHE A 261 -43.66 -14.80 17.20
CA PHE A 261 -43.27 -16.20 17.00
C PHE A 261 -42.01 -16.59 17.80
N LEU A 262 -42.01 -16.34 19.11
CA LEU A 262 -40.85 -16.47 20.00
C LEU A 262 -40.05 -17.78 19.85
N LEU A 263 -40.72 -18.92 19.61
CA LEU A 263 -40.08 -20.22 19.42
C LEU A 263 -39.21 -20.28 18.15
N ASN A 264 -39.65 -19.64 17.07
CA ASN A 264 -38.94 -19.59 15.79
C ASN A 264 -37.68 -18.70 15.85
N TYR A 265 -37.65 -17.74 16.78
CA TYR A 265 -36.57 -16.77 16.94
C TYR A 265 -35.61 -17.10 18.09
N LYS A 266 -35.75 -18.27 18.72
CA LYS A 266 -34.81 -18.75 19.75
C LYS A 266 -33.39 -18.90 19.19
N THR A 267 -33.27 -19.28 17.91
CA THR A 267 -32.01 -19.34 17.17
C THR A 267 -32.02 -18.29 16.07
N LYS A 268 -31.11 -17.32 16.14
CA LYS A 268 -31.00 -16.28 15.11
C LYS A 268 -30.27 -16.83 13.89
N ARG A 269 -30.90 -16.76 12.71
CA ARG A 269 -30.30 -17.20 11.44
C ARG A 269 -29.60 -16.05 10.74
N ILE A 270 -28.59 -16.37 9.92
CA ILE A 270 -27.86 -15.34 9.16
C ILE A 270 -28.74 -14.65 8.11
N THR A 271 -29.69 -15.37 7.52
CA THR A 271 -30.66 -14.85 6.55
C THR A 271 -31.58 -13.78 7.13
N ASP A 272 -31.77 -13.80 8.44
CA ASP A 272 -32.69 -12.93 9.17
C ASP A 272 -32.00 -11.60 9.57
N SER A 273 -30.70 -11.50 9.30
CA SER A 273 -29.85 -10.37 9.70
C SER A 273 -30.09 -9.13 8.83
N LEU A 274 -29.98 -7.95 9.41
CA LEU A 274 -30.09 -6.68 8.70
C LEU A 274 -29.04 -6.60 7.57
N GLY A 275 -29.48 -6.27 6.35
CA GLY A 275 -28.60 -6.20 5.19
C GLY A 275 -28.51 -7.48 4.36
N ALA A 276 -29.13 -8.59 4.78
CA ALA A 276 -29.05 -9.87 4.06
C ALA A 276 -29.61 -9.75 2.64
N ASP A 277 -30.80 -9.15 2.50
CA ASP A 277 -31.49 -8.97 1.23
C ASP A 277 -30.71 -8.02 0.31
N GLU A 278 -30.22 -6.90 0.85
CA GLU A 278 -29.44 -5.91 0.13
C GLU A 278 -28.10 -6.47 -0.36
N LEU A 279 -27.45 -7.31 0.46
CA LEU A 279 -26.22 -8.00 0.11
C LEU A 279 -26.45 -9.01 -1.03
N LEU A 280 -27.51 -9.81 -0.93
CA LEU A 280 -27.90 -10.77 -1.96
C LEU A 280 -28.38 -10.08 -3.24
N ALA A 281 -28.80 -8.82 -3.18
CA ALA A 281 -29.22 -8.01 -4.32
C ALA A 281 -28.04 -7.36 -5.08
N ILE A 282 -26.81 -7.41 -4.57
CA ILE A 282 -25.62 -6.93 -5.29
C ILE A 282 -25.44 -7.78 -6.56
N ARG A 283 -24.95 -7.17 -7.65
CA ARG A 283 -24.78 -7.81 -8.97
C ARG A 283 -23.43 -7.41 -9.59
N ASP A 284 -23.00 -8.12 -10.64
CA ASP A 284 -21.75 -7.92 -11.39
C ASP A 284 -20.43 -8.12 -10.60
N ILE A 285 -20.45 -8.94 -9.55
CA ILE A 285 -19.24 -9.28 -8.79
C ILE A 285 -18.57 -10.51 -9.39
N LEU A 286 -17.26 -10.44 -9.62
CA LEU A 286 -16.48 -11.53 -10.21
C LEU A 286 -16.10 -12.58 -9.17
N LYS A 287 -15.66 -12.12 -7.99
CA LYS A 287 -15.20 -12.98 -6.90
C LYS A 287 -15.92 -12.63 -5.61
N VAL A 288 -16.51 -13.64 -4.99
CA VAL A 288 -17.13 -13.52 -3.67
C VAL A 288 -16.48 -14.52 -2.74
N ASP A 289 -16.25 -14.11 -1.50
CA ASP A 289 -15.79 -14.98 -0.43
C ASP A 289 -16.52 -14.66 0.87
N VAL A 290 -16.64 -15.66 1.74
CA VAL A 290 -17.23 -15.54 3.07
C VAL A 290 -16.29 -16.18 4.07
N GLN A 291 -15.86 -15.38 5.03
CA GLN A 291 -14.89 -15.77 6.04
C GLN A 291 -15.44 -15.56 7.45
N HIS A 292 -14.95 -16.35 8.40
CA HIS A 292 -15.12 -16.02 9.81
C HIS A 292 -14.10 -14.98 10.24
N ILE A 293 -14.46 -14.20 11.26
CA ILE A 293 -13.48 -13.39 11.99
C ILE A 293 -12.43 -14.32 12.60
N GLN A 294 -11.15 -13.98 12.42
CA GLN A 294 -10.01 -14.83 12.76
C GLN A 294 -9.63 -14.75 14.24
N THR A 295 -9.93 -13.65 14.93
CA THR A 295 -9.44 -13.37 16.29
C THR A 295 -10.12 -14.13 17.42
N ALA A 296 -11.32 -14.68 17.22
CA ALA A 296 -12.02 -15.36 18.31
C ALA A 296 -12.99 -16.44 17.81
N GLN A 297 -12.61 -17.71 17.96
CA GLN A 297 -13.49 -18.87 17.72
C GLN A 297 -14.84 -18.74 18.44
N LYS A 298 -14.85 -18.17 19.65
CA LYS A 298 -16.09 -17.94 20.43
C LYS A 298 -17.08 -16.98 19.76
N LEU A 299 -16.61 -16.13 18.85
CA LEU A 299 -17.43 -15.18 18.10
C LEU A 299 -17.83 -15.71 16.71
N GLN A 300 -17.34 -16.88 16.31
CA GLN A 300 -17.69 -17.49 15.03
C GLN A 300 -19.11 -18.02 15.06
N LEU A 301 -19.75 -17.98 13.89
CA LEU A 301 -21.00 -18.69 13.63
C LEU A 301 -20.67 -20.14 13.26
N THR A 302 -21.67 -20.92 12.85
CA THR A 302 -21.41 -22.28 12.39
C THR A 302 -20.77 -22.26 11.00
N GLU A 303 -19.96 -23.28 10.69
CA GLU A 303 -19.38 -23.43 9.36
C GLU A 303 -20.46 -23.64 8.28
N PHE A 304 -21.61 -24.20 8.67
CA PHE A 304 -22.80 -24.27 7.81
C PHE A 304 -23.32 -22.89 7.43
N ASP A 305 -23.36 -21.93 8.37
CA ASP A 305 -23.77 -20.55 8.05
C ASP A 305 -22.81 -19.91 7.04
N ARG A 306 -21.50 -20.12 7.22
CA ARG A 306 -20.47 -19.59 6.30
C ARG A 306 -20.62 -20.16 4.89
N GLN A 307 -20.70 -21.49 4.78
CA GLN A 307 -20.79 -22.17 3.49
C GLN A 307 -22.14 -21.93 2.81
N GLY A 308 -23.23 -21.87 3.59
CA GLY A 308 -24.57 -21.55 3.10
C GLY A 308 -24.64 -20.14 2.53
N LEU A 309 -24.11 -19.15 3.25
CA LEU A 309 -24.03 -17.77 2.78
C LEU A 309 -23.15 -17.67 1.52
N LEU A 310 -21.98 -18.31 1.50
CA LEU A 310 -21.10 -18.32 0.34
C LEU A 310 -21.84 -18.85 -0.89
N SER A 311 -22.49 -20.01 -0.77
CA SER A 311 -23.24 -20.63 -1.85
C SER A 311 -24.38 -19.72 -2.37
N ALA A 312 -25.10 -19.07 -1.45
CA ALA A 312 -26.15 -18.11 -1.81
C ALA A 312 -25.61 -16.87 -2.53
N LEU A 313 -24.49 -16.32 -2.08
CA LEU A 313 -23.88 -15.16 -2.73
C LEU A 313 -23.28 -15.51 -4.09
N GLU A 314 -22.65 -16.67 -4.25
CA GLU A 314 -22.14 -17.11 -5.55
C GLU A 314 -23.25 -17.29 -6.58
N ALA A 315 -24.42 -17.80 -6.16
CA ALA A 315 -25.57 -17.98 -7.03
C ALA A 315 -26.24 -16.65 -7.47
N ASN A 316 -26.24 -15.64 -6.59
CA ASN A 316 -26.98 -14.40 -6.83
C ASN A 316 -26.09 -13.24 -7.31
N VAL A 317 -24.92 -13.06 -6.70
CA VAL A 317 -24.14 -11.82 -6.84
C VAL A 317 -23.29 -11.81 -8.13
N LYS A 318 -22.97 -12.98 -8.67
CA LYS A 318 -22.31 -13.14 -9.98
C LYS A 318 -23.24 -12.86 -11.17
N GLN A 319 -24.56 -12.74 -10.94
CA GLN A 319 -25.51 -12.42 -12.00
C GLN A 319 -25.29 -11.00 -12.52
N LYS A 320 -25.61 -10.79 -13.81
CA LYS A 320 -25.46 -9.48 -14.45
C LYS A 320 -26.47 -8.47 -13.89
N LYS A 321 -26.08 -7.19 -13.78
CA LYS A 321 -27.07 -6.12 -13.57
C LYS A 321 -28.05 -6.12 -14.74
N GLN A 322 -29.35 -6.11 -14.43
CA GLN A 322 -30.34 -5.84 -15.46
C GLN A 322 -30.08 -4.45 -16.04
N PRO A 323 -30.05 -4.29 -17.37
CA PRO A 323 -29.89 -2.97 -17.97
C PRO A 323 -31.06 -2.10 -17.53
N THR A 324 -30.77 -0.97 -16.90
CA THR A 324 -31.78 0.05 -16.63
C THR A 324 -32.42 0.43 -17.98
N PRO A 325 -33.75 0.35 -18.12
CA PRO A 325 -34.39 0.78 -19.35
C PRO A 325 -34.02 2.23 -19.59
N ARG A 326 -33.43 2.52 -20.76
CA ARG A 326 -33.19 3.91 -21.16
C ARG A 326 -34.56 4.59 -21.18
N PRO A 327 -34.75 5.76 -20.52
CA PRO A 327 -35.94 6.54 -20.77
C PRO A 327 -35.98 6.81 -22.28
N LEU A 328 -37.03 6.35 -22.94
CA LEU A 328 -37.33 6.72 -24.32
C LEU A 328 -37.45 8.24 -24.31
N GLY A 329 -36.41 8.91 -24.82
CA GLY A 329 -36.38 10.35 -24.94
C GLY A 329 -37.61 10.80 -25.72
N THR A 330 -38.29 11.81 -25.19
CA THR A 330 -39.41 12.54 -25.80
C THR A 330 -38.95 13.24 -27.09
N TRP A 331 -38.74 12.46 -28.15
CA TRP A 331 -38.55 12.96 -29.52
C TRP A 331 -39.84 12.92 -30.35
N ALA A 332 -40.95 12.42 -29.77
CA ALA A 332 -42.22 12.26 -30.46
C ALA A 332 -43.12 13.52 -30.46
N THR A 333 -42.65 14.67 -29.98
CA THR A 333 -43.48 15.90 -29.85
C THR A 333 -43.08 17.06 -30.77
N PHE A 334 -42.19 16.86 -31.75
CA PHE A 334 -41.76 17.92 -32.67
C PHE A 334 -41.95 17.61 -34.16
N ILE A 335 -43.00 16.87 -34.52
CA ILE A 335 -43.51 16.86 -35.89
C ILE A 335 -45.04 16.93 -35.82
N GLN A 336 -45.57 18.15 -35.92
CA GLN A 336 -46.90 18.45 -36.44
C GLN A 336 -46.75 19.54 -37.50
#